data_AF-A0A1N6LIT0-F1
#
_entry.id   AF-A0A1N6LIT0-F1
#
_cell.length_a   1.000
_cell.length_b   1.000
_cell.length_c   1.000
_cell.angle_alpha   90.00
_cell.angle_beta   90.00
_cell.angle_gamma   90.00
#
_symmetry.space_group_name_H-M   'P 1'
#
loop_
_entity.id
_entity.type
_entity.pdbx_description
1 polymer ?
#
loop_
_entity_poly.entity_id
_entity_poly.type
_entity_poly.pdbx_seq_one_letter_code
_entity_poly.pdbx_strand_id
1 'polypeptide(L)'
;MTRARRAGRPGPTRWILYVGAVVAIAWFATQVFYFVQIGIWNYVNPQSTAFMRSDAWTLSQDRPDLSIQHTWVPYEQISRNLKRAIIASEDANFVNNNGFETEAILQAWEKNKARGKIVRGGSTITQQLARNLFLSRDKSYIRKGQEVIITWMLDTLMDKERIYEIYLNSVEWGNGVYGAQAAANYYYKTTAAKLSVGQSARLAVMLPRPKYFDEHRGSPYLAQRAGVIAHRMGAAELPE
;
A
#
# COMPACT_ATOMS: atom_id res chain seq x y z
N MET A 1 -58.99 6.94 36.12
CA MET A 1 -57.90 7.91 35.91
C MET A 1 -56.59 7.16 35.74
N THR A 2 -56.13 6.98 34.51
CA THR A 2 -54.93 6.20 34.17
C THR A 2 -53.72 7.14 34.18
N ARG A 3 -52.81 6.97 35.13
CA ARG A 3 -51.63 7.83 35.32
C ARG A 3 -50.62 7.51 34.20
N ALA A 4 -50.51 8.38 33.20
CA ALA A 4 -49.49 8.27 32.16
C ALA A 4 -48.10 8.35 32.81
N ARG A 5 -47.35 7.24 32.79
CA ARG A 5 -45.93 7.22 33.16
C ARG A 5 -45.18 8.14 32.19
N ARG A 6 -44.77 9.33 32.66
CA ARG A 6 -43.79 10.16 31.94
C ARG A 6 -42.51 9.33 31.78
N ALA A 7 -42.19 8.94 30.55
CA ALA A 7 -40.90 8.35 30.23
C ALA A 7 -39.81 9.37 30.59
N GLY A 8 -39.09 9.12 31.68
CA GLY A 8 -37.98 9.96 32.12
C GLY A 8 -36.95 10.06 30.99
N ARG A 9 -36.52 11.28 30.66
CA ARG A 9 -35.45 11.51 29.69
C ARG A 9 -34.25 10.61 30.04
N PRO A 10 -33.69 9.86 29.08
CA PRO A 10 -32.55 8.99 29.37
C PRO A 10 -31.43 9.82 30.00
N GLY A 11 -30.95 9.39 31.17
CA GLY A 11 -29.86 10.05 31.87
C GLY A 11 -28.57 10.07 31.04
N PRO A 12 -27.62 10.97 31.37
CA PRO A 12 -26.38 11.16 30.60
C PRO A 12 -25.57 9.86 30.44
N THR A 13 -25.64 8.96 31.40
CA THR A 13 -25.00 7.63 31.35
C THR A 13 -25.55 6.73 30.23
N ARG A 14 -26.87 6.75 29.99
CA ARG A 14 -27.49 5.98 28.89
C ARG A 14 -27.07 6.53 27.53
N TRP A 15 -26.89 7.85 27.42
CA TRP A 15 -26.37 8.48 26.20
C TRP A 15 -24.90 8.13 25.94
N ILE A 16 -24.05 8.16 26.97
CA ILE A 16 -22.64 7.76 26.84
C ILE A 16 -22.54 6.28 26.40
N LEU A 17 -23.30 5.39 27.04
CA LEU A 17 -23.34 3.97 26.66
C LEU A 17 -23.86 3.77 25.24
N TYR A 18 -24.90 4.50 24.84
CA TYR A 18 -25.43 4.45 23.47
C TYR A 18 -24.39 4.89 22.44
N VAL A 19 -23.75 6.04 22.65
CA VAL A 19 -22.70 6.55 21.74
C VAL A 19 -21.52 5.58 21.68
N GLY A 20 -21.08 5.07 22.84
CA GLY A 20 -20.02 4.05 22.89
C GLY A 20 -20.38 2.78 22.12
N ALA A 21 -21.60 2.28 22.28
CA ALA A 21 -22.09 1.12 21.53
C ALA A 21 -22.15 1.40 20.02
N VAL A 22 -22.67 2.55 19.59
CA VAL A 22 -22.72 2.94 18.18
C VAL A 22 -21.32 3.00 17.58
N VAL A 23 -20.35 3.62 18.27
CA VAL A 23 -18.95 3.68 17.81
C VAL A 23 -18.32 2.29 17.73
N ALA A 24 -18.55 1.43 18.72
CA ALA A 24 -18.03 0.06 18.73
C ALA A 24 -18.63 -0.79 17.59
N ILE A 25 -19.94 -0.69 17.37
CA ILE A 25 -20.64 -1.37 16.27
C ILE A 25 -20.11 -0.86 14.92
N ALA A 26 -19.98 0.46 14.75
CA ALA A 26 -19.46 1.04 13.52
C ALA A 26 -18.01 0.60 13.23
N TRP A 27 -17.17 0.57 14.26
CA TRP A 27 -15.81 0.05 14.15
C TRP A 27 -15.80 -1.43 13.73
N PHE A 28 -16.58 -2.26 14.41
CA PHE A 28 -16.68 -3.69 14.10
C PHE A 28 -17.21 -3.93 12.68
N ALA A 29 -18.27 -3.23 12.28
CA ALA A 29 -18.80 -3.28 10.93
C ALA A 29 -17.75 -2.89 9.88
N THR A 30 -16.89 -1.90 10.19
CA THR A 30 -15.77 -1.53 9.32
C THR A 30 -14.75 -2.67 9.18
N GLN A 31 -14.45 -3.39 10.27
CA GLN A 31 -13.54 -4.53 10.21
C GLN A 31 -14.12 -5.69 9.39
N VAL A 32 -15.41 -5.97 9.58
CA VAL A 32 -16.13 -6.98 8.78
C VAL A 32 -16.13 -6.59 7.30
N PHE A 33 -16.35 -5.31 6.99
CA PHE A 33 -16.27 -4.82 5.62
C PHE A 33 -14.90 -5.08 5.00
N TYR A 34 -13.79 -4.76 5.69
CA TYR A 34 -12.45 -5.05 5.18
C TYR A 34 -12.21 -6.53 4.99
N PHE A 35 -12.59 -7.36 5.97
CA PHE A 35 -12.44 -8.81 5.91
C PHE A 35 -13.17 -9.41 4.68
N VAL A 36 -14.44 -9.04 4.48
CA VAL A 36 -15.24 -9.50 3.34
C VAL A 36 -14.64 -9.00 2.02
N GLN A 37 -14.25 -7.72 1.94
CA GLN A 37 -13.67 -7.15 0.73
C GLN A 37 -12.34 -7.83 0.34
N ILE A 38 -11.49 -8.11 1.33
CA ILE A 38 -10.24 -8.87 1.14
C ILE A 38 -10.57 -10.28 0.64
N GLY A 39 -11.53 -10.96 1.26
CA GLY A 39 -11.97 -12.29 0.80
C GLY A 39 -12.45 -12.29 -0.66
N ILE A 40 -13.20 -11.27 -1.09
CA ILE A 40 -13.62 -11.10 -2.48
C ILE A 40 -12.40 -10.89 -3.40
N TRP A 41 -11.43 -10.08 -2.96
CA TRP A 41 -10.25 -9.77 -3.77
C TRP A 41 -9.28 -10.93 -3.97
N ASN A 42 -9.48 -12.04 -3.26
CA ASN A 42 -8.79 -13.29 -3.56
C ASN A 42 -9.16 -13.84 -4.95
N TYR A 43 -10.35 -13.48 -5.45
CA TYR A 43 -10.89 -13.97 -6.73
C TYR A 43 -11.16 -12.87 -7.75
N VAL A 44 -11.34 -11.63 -7.29
CA VAL A 44 -11.71 -10.48 -8.13
C VAL A 44 -10.68 -9.36 -7.99
N ASN A 45 -10.25 -8.77 -9.09
CA ASN A 45 -9.26 -7.69 -9.05
C ASN A 45 -9.88 -6.39 -8.49
N PRO A 46 -9.20 -5.67 -7.58
CA PRO A 46 -9.62 -4.34 -7.17
C PRO A 46 -9.69 -3.38 -8.37
N GLN A 47 -10.83 -2.73 -8.56
CA GLN A 47 -10.99 -1.75 -9.65
C GLN A 47 -10.37 -0.40 -9.32
N SER A 48 -10.38 0.00 -8.04
CA SER A 48 -9.74 1.23 -7.56
C SER A 48 -9.33 1.10 -6.10
N THR A 49 -8.34 1.90 -5.71
CA THR A 49 -7.83 1.95 -4.34
C THR A 49 -8.16 3.28 -3.67
N ALA A 50 -8.05 3.35 -2.34
CA ALA A 50 -8.21 4.60 -1.61
C ALA A 50 -7.24 5.68 -2.10
N PHE A 51 -6.01 5.29 -2.46
CA PHE A 51 -5.01 6.20 -3.01
C PHE A 51 -5.41 6.72 -4.39
N MET A 52 -5.84 5.84 -5.30
CA MET A 52 -6.30 6.27 -6.63
C MET A 52 -7.48 7.25 -6.54
N ARG A 53 -8.47 6.96 -5.68
CA ARG A 53 -9.63 7.85 -5.48
C ARG A 53 -9.24 9.19 -4.88
N SER A 54 -8.34 9.19 -3.89
CA SER A 54 -7.85 10.43 -3.27
C SER A 54 -7.06 11.26 -4.27
N ASP A 55 -6.18 10.65 -5.06
CA ASP A 55 -5.39 11.37 -6.06
C ASP A 55 -6.27 11.87 -7.22
N ALA A 56 -7.28 11.12 -7.65
CA ALA A 56 -8.23 11.60 -8.66
C ALA A 56 -8.91 12.90 -8.24
N TRP A 57 -9.33 12.99 -6.97
CA TRP A 57 -9.91 14.20 -6.39
C TRP A 57 -8.91 15.36 -6.36
N THR A 58 -7.68 15.12 -5.89
CA THR A 58 -6.64 16.16 -5.84
C THR A 58 -6.23 16.64 -7.24
N LEU A 59 -5.99 15.72 -8.17
CA LEU A 59 -5.59 16.07 -9.54
C LEU A 59 -6.68 16.87 -10.25
N SER A 60 -7.97 16.54 -10.04
CA SER A 60 -9.07 17.31 -10.64
C SER A 60 -9.10 18.79 -10.23
N GLN A 61 -8.52 19.13 -9.08
CA GLN A 61 -8.44 20.49 -8.56
C GLN A 61 -7.11 21.17 -8.93
N ASP A 62 -6.00 20.48 -8.69
CA ASP A 62 -4.66 21.10 -8.76
C ASP A 62 -4.01 20.97 -10.14
N ARG A 63 -4.33 19.90 -10.87
CA ARG A 63 -3.67 19.47 -12.11
C ARG A 63 -4.68 18.79 -13.05
N PRO A 64 -5.70 19.53 -13.54
CA PRO A 64 -6.76 18.96 -14.37
C PRO A 64 -6.27 18.44 -15.73
N ASP A 65 -5.01 18.75 -16.10
CA ASP A 65 -4.29 18.17 -17.24
C ASP A 65 -3.95 16.68 -17.06
N LEU A 66 -3.93 16.20 -15.82
CA LEU A 66 -3.58 14.84 -15.47
C LEU A 66 -4.81 14.03 -15.06
N SER A 67 -4.83 12.76 -15.46
CA SER A 67 -5.83 11.78 -15.05
C SER A 67 -5.16 10.53 -14.49
N ILE A 68 -5.92 9.74 -13.73
CA ILE A 68 -5.44 8.46 -13.22
C ILE A 68 -5.25 7.49 -14.40
N GLN A 69 -4.01 7.07 -14.61
CA GLN A 69 -3.61 6.02 -15.52
C GLN A 69 -3.42 4.73 -14.72
N HIS A 70 -4.28 3.75 -15.00
CA HIS A 70 -4.22 2.43 -14.40
C HIS A 70 -4.67 1.37 -15.41
N THR A 71 -3.94 0.27 -15.49
CA THR A 71 -4.31 -0.88 -16.31
C THR A 71 -3.88 -2.13 -15.57
N TRP A 72 -4.84 -2.98 -15.23
CA TRP A 72 -4.54 -4.24 -14.59
C TRP A 72 -3.88 -5.19 -15.59
N VAL A 73 -2.83 -5.88 -15.16
CA VAL A 73 -2.25 -7.02 -15.87
C VAL A 73 -2.07 -8.21 -14.91
N PRO A 74 -2.31 -9.44 -15.37
CA PRO A 74 -2.05 -10.64 -14.57
C PRO A 74 -0.60 -10.72 -14.10
N TYR A 75 -0.37 -11.40 -12.97
CA TYR A 75 0.95 -11.51 -12.35
C TYR A 75 2.02 -12.01 -13.34
N GLU A 76 1.71 -12.98 -14.18
CA GLU A 76 2.62 -13.60 -15.16
C GLU A 76 3.03 -12.62 -16.26
N GLN A 77 2.20 -11.61 -16.54
CA GLN A 77 2.46 -10.56 -17.53
C GLN A 77 3.28 -9.39 -16.95
N ILE A 78 3.78 -9.53 -15.73
CA ILE A 78 4.69 -8.57 -15.10
C ILE A 78 6.10 -9.16 -15.12
N SER A 79 7.07 -8.38 -15.62
CA SER A 79 8.47 -8.80 -15.73
C SER A 79 9.01 -9.32 -14.39
N ARG A 80 9.64 -10.50 -14.40
CA ARG A 80 10.37 -11.04 -13.24
C ARG A 80 11.43 -10.08 -12.71
N ASN A 81 12.01 -9.24 -13.58
CA ASN A 81 12.95 -8.21 -13.17
C ASN A 81 12.29 -7.17 -12.26
N LEU A 82 11.07 -6.73 -12.61
CA LEU A 82 10.34 -5.75 -11.80
C LEU A 82 9.97 -6.35 -10.44
N LYS A 83 9.42 -7.57 -10.45
CA LYS A 83 9.08 -8.33 -9.24
C LYS A 83 10.28 -8.41 -8.28
N ARG A 84 11.42 -8.89 -8.78
CA ARG A 84 12.65 -9.00 -7.99
C ARG A 84 13.19 -7.65 -7.50
N ALA A 85 13.19 -6.63 -8.36
CA ALA A 85 13.70 -5.31 -8.00
C ALA A 85 12.93 -4.69 -6.84
N ILE A 86 11.60 -4.84 -6.84
CA ILE A 86 10.72 -4.31 -5.79
C ILE A 86 10.91 -5.08 -4.49
N ILE A 87 10.87 -6.42 -4.50
CA ILE A 87 11.13 -7.22 -3.28
C ILE A 87 12.48 -6.86 -2.67
N ALA A 88 13.54 -6.84 -3.49
CA ALA A 88 14.87 -6.47 -3.00
C ALA A 88 14.95 -5.03 -2.46
N SER A 89 14.09 -4.12 -2.95
CA SER A 89 14.06 -2.73 -2.53
C SER A 89 13.27 -2.48 -1.26
N GLU A 90 12.04 -2.99 -1.23
CA GLU A 90 11.01 -2.62 -0.27
C GLU A 90 10.90 -3.63 0.88
N ASP A 91 11.05 -4.93 0.61
CA ASP A 91 10.72 -6.00 1.56
C ASP A 91 11.44 -7.30 1.16
N ALA A 92 12.70 -7.43 1.58
CA ALA A 92 13.58 -8.49 1.09
C ALA A 92 13.16 -9.89 1.57
N ASN A 93 12.44 -9.99 2.69
CA ASN A 93 11.90 -11.24 3.22
C ASN A 93 10.39 -11.38 2.95
N PHE A 94 9.85 -10.68 1.93
CA PHE A 94 8.41 -10.64 1.62
C PHE A 94 7.75 -12.02 1.56
N VAL A 95 8.40 -12.98 0.90
CA VAL A 95 7.87 -14.33 0.67
C VAL A 95 7.71 -15.10 1.99
N ASN A 96 8.60 -14.87 2.96
CA ASN A 96 8.65 -15.66 4.20
C ASN A 96 8.08 -14.92 5.43
N ASN A 97 7.79 -13.62 5.32
CA ASN A 97 7.23 -12.84 6.42
C ASN A 97 5.71 -13.07 6.53
N ASN A 98 5.11 -12.77 7.69
CA ASN A 98 3.65 -12.84 7.87
C ASN A 98 2.99 -11.45 7.79
N GLY A 99 3.37 -10.68 6.76
CA GLY A 99 2.95 -9.29 6.55
C GLY A 99 3.72 -8.28 7.38
N PHE A 100 4.59 -8.73 8.29
CA PHE A 100 5.43 -7.88 9.14
C PHE A 100 6.87 -8.41 9.19
N GLU A 101 7.85 -7.52 9.11
CA GLU A 101 9.26 -7.84 9.37
C GLU A 101 9.68 -7.31 10.75
N THR A 102 9.35 -8.05 11.81
CA THR A 102 9.60 -7.62 13.20
C THR A 102 11.09 -7.39 13.48
N GLU A 103 11.96 -8.27 12.96
CA GLU A 103 13.42 -8.13 13.08
C GLU A 103 13.94 -6.90 12.33
N ALA A 104 13.45 -6.64 11.11
CA ALA A 104 13.86 -5.47 10.35
C ALA A 104 13.38 -4.17 11.01
N ILE A 105 12.20 -4.18 11.63
CA ILE A 105 11.69 -3.06 12.44
C ILE A 105 12.62 -2.78 13.62
N LEU A 106 13.02 -3.81 14.36
CA LEU A 106 13.95 -3.68 15.50
C LEU A 106 15.31 -3.14 15.04
N GLN A 107 15.90 -3.72 14.00
CA GLN A 107 17.17 -3.25 13.45
C GLN A 107 17.09 -1.81 12.91
N ALA A 108 15.97 -1.44 12.28
CA ALA A 108 15.75 -0.08 11.79
C ALA A 108 15.62 0.89 12.97
N TRP A 109 14.94 0.52 14.05
CA TRP A 109 14.83 1.32 15.26
C TRP A 109 16.20 1.55 15.91
N GLU A 110 17.02 0.51 16.07
CA GLU A 110 18.37 0.64 16.64
C GLU A 110 19.26 1.55 15.78
N LYS A 111 19.25 1.37 14.45
CA LYS A 111 20.01 2.21 13.51
C LYS A 111 19.52 3.67 13.51
N ASN A 112 18.20 3.89 13.62
CA ASN A 112 17.62 5.23 13.67
C ASN A 112 17.95 5.92 15.01
N LYS A 113 17.92 5.18 16.14
CA LYS A 113 18.34 5.66 17.46
C LYS A 113 19.81 6.06 17.45
N ALA A 114 20.68 5.22 16.88
CA ALA A 114 22.11 5.49 16.76
C ALA A 114 22.43 6.71 15.85
N ARG A 115 21.60 6.98 14.84
CA ARG A 115 21.81 8.07 13.87
C ARG A 115 21.02 9.34 14.16
N GLY A 116 20.16 9.34 15.20
CA GLY A 116 19.32 10.47 15.59
C GLY A 116 18.28 10.91 14.55
N LYS A 117 18.08 10.14 13.47
CA LYS A 117 17.11 10.44 12.40
C LYS A 117 16.55 9.16 11.79
N ILE A 118 15.33 9.21 11.26
CA ILE A 118 14.70 8.08 10.57
C ILE A 118 15.35 7.94 9.18
N VAL A 119 16.16 6.89 9.00
CA VAL A 119 16.92 6.63 7.76
C VAL A 119 16.24 5.57 6.87
N ARG A 120 15.45 4.67 7.45
CA ARG A 120 14.68 3.63 6.74
C ARG A 120 13.24 3.57 7.25
N GLY A 121 12.28 3.52 6.34
CA GLY A 121 10.90 3.15 6.66
C GLY A 121 10.82 1.63 6.78
N GLY A 122 10.25 1.13 7.89
CA GLY A 122 10.13 -0.31 8.16
C GLY A 122 8.76 -0.87 7.83
N SER A 123 8.16 -0.46 6.70
CA SER A 123 6.85 -0.99 6.27
C SER A 123 7.00 -2.01 5.15
N THR A 124 6.47 -3.21 5.36
CA THR A 124 6.46 -4.32 4.40
C THR A 124 5.58 -4.03 3.18
N ILE A 125 5.71 -4.83 2.12
CA ILE A 125 4.85 -4.74 0.94
C ILE A 125 3.37 -4.90 1.34
N THR A 126 3.03 -5.85 2.21
CA THR A 126 1.65 -6.07 2.68
C THR A 126 1.11 -4.85 3.47
N GLN A 127 1.94 -4.20 4.29
CA GLN A 127 1.55 -2.97 4.99
C GLN A 127 1.34 -1.78 4.04
N GLN A 128 2.21 -1.65 3.04
CA GLN A 128 2.05 -0.64 2.00
C GLN A 128 0.77 -0.88 1.20
N LEU A 129 0.47 -2.14 0.90
CA LEU A 129 -0.75 -2.55 0.21
C LEU A 129 -2.01 -2.23 1.02
N ALA A 130 -2.05 -2.64 2.29
CA ALA A 130 -3.15 -2.35 3.21
C ALA A 130 -3.49 -0.86 3.23
N ARG A 131 -2.46 -0.02 3.31
CA ARG A 131 -2.60 1.43 3.28
C ARG A 131 -3.16 1.92 1.94
N ASN A 132 -2.61 1.45 0.82
CA ASN A 132 -3.02 1.89 -0.52
C ASN A 132 -4.49 1.55 -0.81
N LEU A 133 -4.90 0.32 -0.49
CA LEU A 133 -6.25 -0.20 -0.78
C LEU A 133 -7.34 0.53 0.00
N PHE A 134 -7.14 0.74 1.30
CA PHE A 134 -8.24 1.11 2.21
C PHE A 134 -8.07 2.45 2.93
N LEU A 135 -6.84 2.93 3.13
CA LEU A 135 -6.58 4.00 4.10
C LEU A 135 -6.18 5.32 3.44
N SER A 136 -6.33 6.42 4.17
CA SER A 136 -5.84 7.72 3.71
C SER A 136 -4.32 7.81 3.81
N ARG A 137 -3.74 8.79 3.10
CA ARG A 137 -2.31 9.11 3.17
C ARG A 137 -1.91 9.80 4.49
N ASP A 138 -2.88 10.25 5.29
CA ASP A 138 -2.63 11.03 6.49
C ASP A 138 -1.93 10.22 7.58
N LYS A 139 -0.90 10.81 8.19
CA LYS A 139 -0.13 10.13 9.22
C LYS A 139 -0.83 10.30 10.58
N SER A 140 -1.61 9.30 10.98
CA SER A 140 -2.14 9.19 12.34
C SER A 140 -1.89 7.81 12.96
N TYR A 141 -1.83 7.74 14.29
CA TYR A 141 -1.69 6.48 15.02
C TYR A 141 -2.89 5.56 14.82
N ILE A 142 -4.11 6.12 14.77
CA ILE A 142 -5.33 5.36 14.50
C ILE A 142 -5.27 4.70 13.13
N ARG A 143 -4.87 5.46 12.09
CA ARG A 143 -4.68 4.91 10.74
C ARG A 143 -3.57 3.86 10.72
N LYS A 144 -2.48 4.03 11.48
CA LYS A 144 -1.44 3.00 11.58
C LYS A 144 -1.95 1.73 12.28
N GLY A 145 -2.80 1.85 13.29
CA GLY A 145 -3.46 0.70 13.94
C GLY A 145 -4.36 -0.07 12.96
N GLN A 146 -5.15 0.65 12.17
CA GLN A 146 -5.95 0.06 11.09
C GLN A 146 -5.07 -0.63 10.03
N GLU A 147 -3.95 -0.01 9.64
CA GLU A 147 -2.98 -0.61 8.71
C GLU A 147 -2.49 -1.97 9.22
N VAL A 148 -2.19 -2.10 10.51
CA VAL A 148 -1.76 -3.37 11.13
C VAL A 148 -2.87 -4.42 11.05
N ILE A 149 -4.11 -4.07 11.40
CA ILE A 149 -5.24 -5.01 11.37
C ILE A 149 -5.50 -5.51 9.94
N ILE A 150 -5.55 -4.60 8.97
CA ILE A 150 -5.77 -4.94 7.55
C ILE A 150 -4.60 -5.76 6.99
N THR A 151 -3.36 -5.45 7.38
CA THR A 151 -2.18 -6.24 6.98
C THR A 151 -2.31 -7.67 7.42
N TRP A 152 -2.71 -7.89 8.69
CA TRP A 152 -2.94 -9.23 9.21
C TRP A 152 -4.06 -9.95 8.45
N MET A 153 -5.16 -9.25 8.12
CA MET A 153 -6.24 -9.84 7.31
C MET A 153 -5.79 -10.22 5.90
N LEU A 154 -5.04 -9.35 5.22
CA LEU A 154 -4.49 -9.64 3.87
C LEU A 154 -3.63 -10.89 3.91
N ASP A 155 -2.68 -10.95 4.85
CA ASP A 155 -1.72 -12.04 4.95
C ASP A 155 -2.35 -13.38 5.38
N THR A 156 -3.46 -13.33 6.13
CA THR A 156 -4.19 -14.54 6.55
C THR A 156 -5.11 -15.09 5.45
N LEU A 157 -5.66 -14.21 4.60
CA LEU A 157 -6.72 -14.57 3.65
C LEU A 157 -6.24 -14.75 2.21
N MET A 158 -5.05 -14.27 1.87
CA MET A 158 -4.49 -14.32 0.52
C MET A 158 -3.10 -14.93 0.55
N ASP A 159 -2.76 -15.67 -0.49
CA ASP A 159 -1.38 -16.09 -0.71
C ASP A 159 -0.47 -14.91 -1.09
N LYS A 160 0.84 -15.14 -0.98
CA LYS A 160 1.85 -14.11 -1.26
C LYS A 160 1.83 -13.66 -2.71
N GLU A 161 1.56 -14.57 -3.64
CA GLU A 161 1.48 -14.24 -5.06
C GLU A 161 0.34 -13.24 -5.31
N ARG A 162 -0.86 -13.51 -4.80
CA ARG A 162 -2.02 -12.66 -4.98
C ARG A 162 -1.86 -11.30 -4.30
N ILE A 163 -1.34 -11.26 -3.07
CA ILE A 163 -0.97 -10.01 -2.39
C ILE A 163 -0.04 -9.20 -3.30
N TYR A 164 0.94 -9.87 -3.89
CA TYR A 164 1.94 -9.19 -4.67
C TYR A 164 1.44 -8.72 -6.03
N GLU A 165 0.60 -9.50 -6.70
CA GLU A 165 -0.10 -9.08 -7.92
C GLU A 165 -0.93 -7.81 -7.68
N ILE A 166 -1.73 -7.79 -6.60
CA ILE A 166 -2.54 -6.62 -6.26
C ILE A 166 -1.63 -5.42 -5.96
N TYR A 167 -0.54 -5.62 -5.23
CA TYR A 167 0.44 -4.57 -4.96
C TYR A 167 1.02 -3.99 -6.25
N LEU A 168 1.50 -4.84 -7.16
CA LEU A 168 2.14 -4.42 -8.40
C LEU A 168 1.18 -3.67 -9.34
N ASN A 169 -0.10 -3.98 -9.29
CA ASN A 169 -1.13 -3.26 -10.03
C ASN A 169 -1.65 -2.00 -9.31
N SER A 170 -1.50 -1.92 -7.98
CA SER A 170 -2.07 -0.83 -7.17
C SER A 170 -1.06 0.24 -6.76
N VAL A 171 0.23 -0.04 -6.82
CA VAL A 171 1.26 0.87 -6.33
C VAL A 171 1.38 2.11 -7.21
N GLU A 172 1.62 3.26 -6.57
CA GLU A 172 1.82 4.54 -7.23
C GLU A 172 3.28 4.70 -7.69
N TRP A 173 3.46 5.07 -8.95
CA TRP A 173 4.78 5.27 -9.55
C TRP A 173 5.13 6.74 -9.81
N GLY A 174 4.10 7.59 -9.96
CA GLY A 174 4.25 9.02 -10.23
C GLY A 174 2.89 9.72 -10.18
N ASN A 175 2.82 10.95 -10.68
CA ASN A 175 1.59 11.74 -10.63
C ASN A 175 0.49 11.10 -11.47
N GLY A 176 -0.48 10.46 -10.80
CA GLY A 176 -1.60 9.77 -11.44
C GLY A 176 -1.22 8.46 -12.14
N VAL A 177 -0.02 7.92 -11.93
CA VAL A 177 0.44 6.69 -12.58
C VAL A 177 0.42 5.54 -11.59
N TYR A 178 -0.48 4.58 -11.81
CA TYR A 178 -0.70 3.46 -10.91
C TYR A 178 -0.57 2.11 -11.62
N GLY A 179 0.15 1.20 -10.97
CA GLY A 179 0.35 -0.15 -11.48
C GLY A 179 1.48 -0.28 -12.48
N ALA A 180 2.05 -1.49 -12.55
CA ALA A 180 3.23 -1.81 -13.33
C ALA A 180 3.04 -1.51 -14.84
N GLN A 181 1.86 -1.81 -15.38
CA GLN A 181 1.58 -1.60 -16.81
C GLN A 181 1.50 -0.11 -17.16
N ALA A 182 0.84 0.71 -16.33
CA ALA A 182 0.82 2.16 -16.55
C ALA A 182 2.23 2.75 -16.43
N ALA A 183 3.02 2.31 -15.44
CA ALA A 183 4.39 2.77 -15.28
C ALA A 183 5.29 2.42 -16.47
N ALA A 184 5.22 1.18 -16.97
CA ALA A 184 6.00 0.75 -18.13
C ALA A 184 5.68 1.59 -19.38
N ASN A 185 4.39 1.84 -19.62
CA ASN A 185 3.93 2.69 -20.73
C ASN A 185 4.38 4.15 -20.54
N TYR A 186 4.24 4.68 -19.32
CA TYR A 186 4.51 6.08 -19.04
C TYR A 186 6.00 6.42 -19.10
N TYR A 187 6.86 5.63 -18.45
CA TYR A 187 8.29 5.90 -18.34
C TYR A 187 9.13 5.39 -19.52
N TYR A 188 8.74 4.26 -20.12
CA TYR A 188 9.60 3.53 -21.05
C TYR A 188 8.93 3.15 -22.37
N LYS A 189 7.66 3.55 -22.57
CA LYS A 189 6.89 3.25 -23.80
C LYS A 189 6.92 1.75 -24.15
N THR A 190 6.84 0.91 -23.12
CA THR A 190 6.91 -0.56 -23.21
C THR A 190 5.86 -1.20 -22.30
N THR A 191 5.73 -2.53 -22.32
CA THR A 191 4.80 -3.26 -21.47
C THR A 191 5.43 -3.70 -20.15
N ALA A 192 4.61 -3.98 -19.12
CA ALA A 192 5.10 -4.48 -17.83
C ALA A 192 5.94 -5.76 -17.98
N ALA A 193 5.58 -6.63 -18.93
CA ALA A 193 6.30 -7.86 -19.25
C ALA A 193 7.72 -7.62 -19.78
N LYS A 194 7.95 -6.49 -20.47
CA LYS A 194 9.19 -6.19 -21.20
C LYS A 194 10.17 -5.30 -20.44
N LEU A 195 9.90 -5.02 -19.16
CA LEU A 195 10.81 -4.21 -18.35
C LEU A 195 12.16 -4.90 -18.16
N SER A 196 13.22 -4.20 -18.58
CA SER A 196 14.61 -4.64 -18.42
C SER A 196 15.08 -4.49 -16.97
N VAL A 197 16.20 -5.14 -16.63
CA VAL A 197 16.83 -5.04 -15.30
C VAL A 197 17.03 -3.58 -14.88
N GLY A 198 17.58 -2.74 -15.76
CA GLY A 198 17.83 -1.33 -15.45
C GLY A 198 16.56 -0.51 -15.28
N GLN A 199 15.52 -0.77 -16.09
CA GLN A 199 14.22 -0.11 -15.98
C GLN A 199 13.52 -0.50 -14.67
N SER A 200 13.48 -1.79 -14.36
CA SER A 200 12.92 -2.34 -13.13
C SER A 200 13.62 -1.80 -11.88
N ALA A 201 14.96 -1.77 -11.88
CA ALA A 201 15.73 -1.25 -10.77
C ALA A 201 15.49 0.24 -10.54
N ARG A 202 15.40 1.04 -11.62
CA ARG A 202 15.06 2.47 -11.51
C ARG A 202 13.67 2.68 -10.93
N LEU A 203 12.67 1.97 -11.44
CA LEU A 203 11.31 2.01 -10.90
C LEU A 203 11.30 1.69 -9.40
N ALA A 204 11.98 0.63 -8.96
CA ALA A 204 12.05 0.26 -7.54
C ALA A 204 12.65 1.37 -6.64
N VAL A 205 13.61 2.18 -7.13
CA VAL A 205 14.13 3.33 -6.37
C VAL A 205 13.09 4.45 -6.21
N MET A 206 12.14 4.56 -7.14
CA MET A 206 11.15 5.65 -7.15
C MET A 206 10.04 5.43 -6.12
N LEU A 207 9.72 4.18 -5.79
CA LEU A 207 8.59 3.78 -4.93
C LEU A 207 8.48 4.51 -3.59
N PRO A 208 9.58 4.81 -2.86
CA PRO A 208 9.46 5.52 -1.59
C PRO A 208 8.91 6.95 -1.72
N ARG A 209 9.12 7.60 -2.87
CA ARG A 209 8.70 9.00 -3.12
C ARG A 209 8.33 9.21 -4.61
N PRO A 210 7.23 8.59 -5.09
CA PRO A 210 6.93 8.47 -6.52
C PRO A 210 6.78 9.83 -7.20
N LYS A 211 5.93 10.72 -6.66
CA LYS A 211 5.70 12.08 -7.21
C LYS A 211 6.99 12.92 -7.31
N TYR A 212 7.90 12.80 -6.33
CA TYR A 212 9.18 13.51 -6.35
C TYR A 212 10.10 12.98 -7.46
N PHE A 213 10.29 11.66 -7.53
CA PHE A 213 11.17 11.09 -8.55
C PHE A 213 10.59 11.14 -9.97
N ASP A 214 9.27 11.23 -10.09
CA ASP A 214 8.60 11.50 -11.35
C ASP A 214 9.03 12.84 -11.98
N GLU A 215 9.25 13.86 -11.16
CA GLU A 215 9.77 15.16 -11.59
C GLU A 215 11.31 15.19 -11.66
N HIS A 216 11.99 14.27 -10.97
CA HIS A 216 13.46 14.23 -10.83
C HIS A 216 14.10 12.96 -11.42
N ARG A 217 13.61 12.50 -12.57
CA ARG A 217 14.00 11.21 -13.19
C ARG A 217 15.49 11.10 -13.51
N GLY A 218 16.13 12.22 -13.83
CA GLY A 218 17.56 12.32 -14.17
C GLY A 218 18.50 12.42 -12.96
N SER A 219 17.99 12.27 -11.73
CA SER A 219 18.80 12.43 -10.53
C SER A 219 19.96 11.43 -10.46
N PRO A 220 21.21 11.88 -10.18
CA PRO A 220 22.35 10.98 -9.95
C PRO A 220 22.09 9.97 -8.82
N TYR A 221 21.34 10.37 -7.79
CA TYR A 221 20.94 9.49 -6.69
C TYR A 221 20.14 8.28 -7.20
N LEU A 222 19.18 8.53 -8.10
CA LEU A 222 18.34 7.48 -8.66
C LEU A 222 19.18 6.49 -9.47
N ALA A 223 20.08 6.99 -10.32
CA ALA A 223 20.97 6.15 -11.12
C ALA A 223 21.89 5.29 -10.24
N GLN A 224 22.52 5.89 -9.22
CA GLN A 224 23.42 5.17 -8.31
C GLN A 224 22.67 4.07 -7.53
N ARG A 225 21.50 4.39 -6.98
CA ARG A 225 20.69 3.42 -6.22
C ARG A 225 20.14 2.32 -7.09
N ALA A 226 19.75 2.62 -8.33
CA ALA A 226 19.28 1.61 -9.28
C ALA A 226 20.39 0.59 -9.59
N GLY A 227 21.66 1.02 -9.71
CA GLY A 227 22.79 0.11 -9.87
C GLY A 227 22.92 -0.89 -8.71
N VAL A 228 22.76 -0.42 -7.46
CA VAL A 228 22.77 -1.28 -6.27
C VAL A 228 21.61 -2.27 -6.30
N ILE A 229 20.41 -1.85 -6.67
CA ILE A 229 19.22 -2.73 -6.78
C ILE A 229 19.43 -3.79 -7.86
N ALA A 230 19.88 -3.39 -9.05
CA ALA A 230 20.12 -4.29 -10.17
C ALA A 230 21.09 -5.43 -9.80
N HIS A 231 22.10 -5.16 -8.98
CA HIS A 231 23.06 -6.17 -8.54
C HIS A 231 22.47 -7.16 -7.53
N ARG A 232 21.64 -6.69 -6.58
CA ARG A 232 21.10 -7.53 -5.49
C ARG A 232 19.81 -8.25 -5.85
N MET A 233 19.04 -7.77 -6.82
CA MET A 233 17.69 -8.28 -7.08
C MET A 233 17.67 -9.74 -7.54
N GLY A 234 18.78 -10.27 -8.07
CA GLY A 234 18.89 -11.68 -8.44
C GLY A 234 18.65 -12.65 -7.28
N ALA A 235 18.94 -12.22 -6.04
CA ALA A 235 18.73 -13.01 -4.82
C ALA A 235 17.30 -12.93 -4.26
N ALA A 236 16.44 -12.08 -4.82
CA ALA A 236 15.05 -11.98 -4.37
C ALA A 236 14.25 -13.21 -4.84
N GLU A 237 13.69 -13.92 -3.87
CA GLU A 237 12.71 -14.98 -4.07
C GLU A 237 11.38 -14.34 -4.53
N LEU A 238 10.72 -15.01 -5.48
CA LEU A 238 9.38 -14.62 -5.91
C LEU A 238 8.40 -15.59 -5.28
N PRO A 239 7.21 -15.13 -4.84
CA PRO A 239 6.15 -16.05 -4.51
C PRO A 239 5.72 -16.80 -5.78
N GLU A 240 5.36 -18.06 -5.57
CA GLU A 240 4.81 -19.02 -6.54
C GLU A 240 3.39 -19.42 -6.13
#